data_AF-X1RRL9-F1
#
_entry.id   AF-X1RRL9-F1
#
_cell.length_a   1.000
_cell.length_b   1.000
_cell.length_c   1.000
_cell.angle_alpha   90.00
_cell.angle_beta   90.00
_cell.angle_gamma   90.00
#
_symmetry.space_group_name_H-M   'P 1'
#
loop_
_entity.id
_entity.type
_entity.pdbx_description
1 polymer ?
#
loop_
_entity_poly.entity_id
_entity_poly.type
_entity_poly.pdbx_seq_one_letter_code
_entity_poly.pdbx_strand_id
1 'polypeptide(L)'
;MIAILKKDIYERLVKLHLQNKRPIFFEELLLPNSTRITVIRAFLCLLFLGFELKAKLFQDVDQGRITLLPIRDNEEEFLGGLEKVIKKKLLDGVPTEGSVSITEIEDDDV
;
A
#
# COMPACT_ATOMS: atom_id res chain seq x y z
N MET A 1 12.56 -20.00 -10.98
CA MET A 1 11.09 -19.84 -11.03
C MET A 1 10.73 -18.47 -10.46
N ILE A 2 9.82 -17.70 -11.06
CA ILE A 2 9.50 -16.33 -10.62
C ILE A 2 8.90 -16.28 -9.20
N ALA A 3 8.17 -17.33 -8.80
CA ALA A 3 7.58 -17.45 -7.46
C ALA A 3 8.64 -17.50 -6.34
N ILE A 4 9.75 -18.24 -6.57
CA ILE A 4 10.86 -18.34 -5.60
C ILE A 4 11.49 -16.96 -5.42
N LEU A 5 11.80 -16.27 -6.53
CA LEU A 5 12.39 -14.94 -6.48
C LEU A 5 11.48 -13.92 -5.76
N LYS A 6 10.16 -13.98 -6.01
CA LYS A 6 9.19 -13.12 -5.32
C LYS A 6 9.23 -13.33 -3.81
N LYS A 7 9.22 -14.58 -3.36
CA LYS A 7 9.32 -14.95 -1.95
C LYS A 7 10.62 -14.42 -1.34
N ASP A 8 11.75 -14.67 -1.98
CA ASP A 8 13.06 -14.21 -1.49
C ASP A 8 13.14 -12.68 -1.37
N ILE A 9 12.58 -11.95 -2.34
CA ILE A 9 12.53 -10.49 -2.31
C ILE A 9 11.67 -9.99 -1.15
N TYR A 10 10.50 -10.61 -0.92
CA TYR A 10 9.63 -10.24 0.18
C TYR A 10 10.27 -10.49 1.54
N GLU A 11 10.90 -11.66 1.73
CA GLU A 11 11.61 -11.99 2.97
C GLU A 11 12.75 -11.01 3.26
N ARG A 12 13.51 -10.60 2.23
CA ARG A 12 14.54 -9.56 2.37
C ARG A 12 13.95 -8.20 2.72
N LEU A 13 12.85 -7.81 2.08
CA LEU A 13 12.16 -6.55 2.38
C LEU A 13 11.74 -6.50 3.85
N VAL A 14 11.07 -7.55 4.33
CA VAL A 14 10.63 -7.64 5.73
C VAL A 14 11.82 -7.59 6.68
N LYS A 15 12.88 -8.37 6.41
CA LYS A 15 14.08 -8.42 7.23
C LYS A 15 14.77 -7.04 7.31
N LEU A 16 15.02 -6.41 6.16
CA LEU A 16 15.68 -5.10 6.11
C LEU A 16 14.83 -4.02 6.78
N HIS A 17 13.51 -4.04 6.57
CA HIS A 17 12.61 -3.09 7.22
C HIS A 17 12.60 -3.28 8.75
N LEU A 18 12.58 -4.53 9.22
CA LEU A 18 12.65 -4.86 10.65
C LEU A 18 13.95 -4.39 11.30
N GLN A 19 15.08 -4.52 10.60
CA GLN A 19 16.40 -4.12 11.06
C GLN A 19 16.58 -2.60 11.05
N ASN A 20 16.20 -1.94 9.96
CA ASN A 20 16.50 -0.52 9.74
C ASN A 20 15.40 0.43 10.21
N LYS A 21 14.20 -0.09 10.51
CA LYS A 21 13.02 0.69 10.94
C LYS A 21 12.65 1.84 9.98
N ARG A 22 12.90 1.67 8.68
CA ARG A 22 12.59 2.64 7.61
C ARG A 22 12.08 1.96 6.35
N PRO A 23 11.45 2.70 5.41
CA PRO A 23 11.24 2.22 4.05
C PRO A 23 12.55 1.77 3.40
N ILE A 24 12.48 0.72 2.58
CA ILE A 24 13.63 0.07 1.97
C ILE A 24 13.69 0.45 0.48
N PHE A 25 14.87 0.83 0.00
CA PHE A 25 15.02 1.12 -1.43
C PHE A 25 15.08 -0.17 -2.24
N PHE A 26 14.54 -0.14 -3.46
CA PHE A 26 14.54 -1.30 -4.35
C PHE A 26 15.95 -1.88 -4.56
N GLU A 27 16.97 -1.03 -4.69
CA GLU A 27 18.33 -1.50 -4.98
C GLU A 27 18.92 -2.31 -3.81
N GLU A 28 18.44 -2.11 -2.59
CA GLU A 28 18.85 -2.88 -1.40
C GLU A 28 18.32 -4.32 -1.39
N LEU A 29 17.30 -4.61 -2.20
CA LEU A 29 16.73 -5.96 -2.32
C LEU A 29 17.51 -6.83 -3.32
N LEU A 30 18.32 -6.21 -4.16
CA LEU A 30 19.09 -6.87 -5.22
C LEU A 30 20.38 -7.49 -4.67
N LEU A 31 20.81 -8.60 -5.27
CA LEU A 31 22.13 -9.17 -4.98
C LEU A 31 23.24 -8.35 -5.64
N PRO A 32 24.44 -8.30 -5.05
CA PRO A 32 25.62 -7.77 -5.74
C PRO A 32 25.79 -8.42 -7.10
N ASN A 33 26.21 -7.65 -8.10
CA ASN A 33 26.45 -8.13 -9.48
C ASN A 33 25.22 -8.74 -10.17
N SER A 34 24.01 -8.33 -9.79
CA SER A 34 22.79 -8.75 -10.47
C SER A 34 22.79 -8.34 -11.95
N THR A 35 22.50 -9.30 -12.85
CA THR A 35 22.34 -9.01 -14.28
C THR A 35 21.10 -8.13 -14.53
N ARG A 36 21.06 -7.41 -15.66
CA ARG A 36 19.88 -6.62 -16.07
C ARG A 36 18.58 -7.45 -16.04
N ILE A 37 18.63 -8.70 -16.51
CA ILE A 37 17.48 -9.60 -16.51
C ILE A 37 17.01 -9.90 -15.08
N THR A 38 17.95 -10.10 -14.15
CA THR A 38 17.63 -10.29 -12.72
C THR A 38 16.94 -9.07 -12.13
N VAL A 39 17.43 -7.86 -12.46
CA VAL A 39 16.82 -6.60 -11.99
C VAL A 39 15.39 -6.45 -12.52
N ILE A 40 15.16 -6.71 -13.81
CA ILE A 40 13.81 -6.66 -14.42
C ILE A 40 12.87 -7.65 -13.74
N ARG A 41 13.33 -8.89 -13.51
CA ARG A 41 12.53 -9.90 -12.81
C ARG A 41 12.21 -9.50 -11.37
N ALA A 42 13.19 -8.94 -10.67
CA ALA A 42 12.99 -8.44 -9.32
C ALA A 42 11.98 -7.28 -9.28
N PHE A 43 12.07 -6.36 -10.24
CA PHE A 43 11.10 -5.28 -10.40
C PHE A 43 9.68 -5.80 -10.65
N LEU A 44 9.53 -6.80 -11.54
CA LEU A 44 8.24 -7.46 -11.76
C LEU A 44 7.70 -8.11 -10.47
N CYS A 45 8.57 -8.74 -9.66
CA CYS A 45 8.17 -9.28 -8.36
C CYS A 45 7.64 -8.19 -7.41
N LEU A 46 8.21 -6.99 -7.43
CA LEU A 46 7.70 -5.87 -6.62
C LEU A 46 6.28 -5.49 -7.01
N LEU A 47 6.00 -5.42 -8.32
CA LEU A 47 4.66 -5.11 -8.82
C LEU A 47 3.64 -6.17 -8.34
N PHE A 48 4.00 -7.45 -8.39
CA PHE A 48 3.16 -8.52 -7.84
C PHE A 48 2.93 -8.37 -6.34
N LEU A 49 3.96 -8.05 -5.56
CA LEU A 49 3.80 -7.80 -4.12
C LEU A 49 2.90 -6.59 -3.84
N GLY A 50 2.93 -5.57 -4.69
CA GLY A 50 2.02 -4.43 -4.64
C GLY A 50 0.57 -4.84 -4.93
N PHE A 51 0.34 -5.59 -6.01
CA PHE A 51 -0.99 -6.09 -6.37
C PHE A 51 -1.57 -7.06 -5.33
N GLU A 52 -0.72 -7.85 -4.67
CA GLU A 52 -1.10 -8.77 -3.59
C GLU A 52 -1.21 -8.07 -2.22
N LEU A 53 -1.10 -6.74 -2.17
CA LEU A 53 -1.14 -5.93 -0.95
C LEU A 53 -0.13 -6.35 0.13
N LYS A 54 0.99 -6.94 -0.28
CA LYS A 54 2.11 -7.32 0.61
C LYS A 54 3.14 -6.21 0.77
N ALA A 55 3.16 -5.22 -0.13
CA ALA A 55 4.04 -4.08 -0.04
C ALA A 55 3.38 -2.81 -0.60
N LYS A 56 3.67 -1.65 0.00
CA LYS A 56 3.43 -0.34 -0.62
C LYS A 56 4.69 0.09 -1.36
N LEU A 57 4.50 0.59 -2.57
CA LEU A 57 5.56 1.12 -3.43
C LEU A 57 5.38 2.63 -3.55
N PHE A 58 6.47 3.38 -3.45
CA PHE A 58 6.49 4.82 -3.64
C PHE A 58 7.61 5.20 -4.60
N GLN A 59 7.33 6.20 -5.44
CA GLN A 59 8.28 6.82 -6.35
C GLN A 59 7.86 8.27 -6.53
N ASP A 60 8.64 9.20 -6.00
CA ASP A 60 8.24 10.61 -5.91
C ASP A 60 8.47 11.39 -7.22
N VAL A 61 9.41 10.92 -8.05
CA VAL A 61 9.77 11.53 -9.34
C VAL A 61 9.94 10.46 -10.40
N ASP A 62 9.63 10.81 -11.65
CA ASP A 62 9.81 9.92 -12.80
C ASP A 62 11.23 9.38 -12.87
N GLN A 63 11.37 8.07 -13.04
CA GLN A 63 12.66 7.37 -13.04
C GLN A 63 13.50 7.55 -11.74
N GLY A 64 12.88 8.08 -10.69
CA GLY A 64 13.46 8.21 -9.37
C GLY A 64 13.57 6.88 -8.64
N ARG A 65 14.15 6.95 -7.43
CA ARG A 65 14.30 5.77 -6.57
C ARG A 65 12.95 5.26 -6.12
N ILE A 66 12.83 3.94 -6.04
CA ILE A 66 11.62 3.26 -5.59
C ILE A 66 11.84 2.84 -4.14
N THR A 67 10.94 3.27 -3.27
CA THR A 67 10.89 2.88 -1.86
C THR A 67 9.76 1.90 -1.60
N LEU A 68 10.02 0.95 -0.71
CA LEU A 68 9.12 -0.13 -0.36
C LEU A 68 8.88 -0.16 1.14
N LEU A 69 7.62 -0.34 1.51
CA LEU A 69 7.19 -0.62 2.88
C LEU A 69 6.46 -1.97 2.88
N PRO A 70 6.95 -3.00 3.61
CA PRO A 70 6.19 -4.23 3.73
C PRO A 70 4.89 -3.95 4.49
N ILE A 71 3.79 -4.43 3.96
CA ILE A 71 2.53 -4.50 4.68
C ILE A 71 2.58 -5.82 5.44
N ARG A 72 2.63 -5.74 6.77
CA ARG A 72 2.43 -6.95 7.57
C ARG A 72 0.96 -7.33 7.43
N ASP A 73 0.69 -8.61 7.21
CA ASP A 73 -0.63 -9.20 7.35
C ASP A 73 -1.06 -9.15 8.85
N ASN A 74 -1.33 -7.95 9.36
CA ASN A 74 -2.36 -7.75 10.37
C ASN A 74 -3.64 -7.39 9.58
N GLU A 75 -4.10 -8.24 8.67
CA GLU A 75 -5.29 -8.00 7.83
C GLU A 75 -6.53 -7.56 8.66
N GLU A 76 -6.57 -7.82 9.98
CA GLU A 76 -7.59 -7.31 10.90
C GLU A 76 -7.56 -5.80 11.18
N GLU A 77 -6.42 -5.10 11.18
CA GLU A 77 -6.41 -3.67 11.58
C GLU A 77 -6.92 -2.73 10.48
N PHE A 78 -6.69 -3.07 9.21
CA PHE A 78 -7.13 -2.24 8.08
C PHE A 78 -8.58 -2.58 7.65
N LEU A 79 -8.94 -3.86 7.59
CA LEU A 79 -10.31 -4.29 7.28
C LEU A 79 -11.25 -4.11 8.48
N GLY A 80 -10.78 -4.25 9.73
CA GLY A 80 -11.59 -3.96 10.92
C GLY A 80 -11.99 -2.48 11.03
N GLY A 81 -11.17 -1.56 10.50
CA GLY A 81 -11.52 -0.14 10.39
C GLY A 81 -12.62 0.09 9.34
N LEU A 82 -12.48 -0.52 8.16
CA LEU A 82 -13.47 -0.38 7.09
C LEU A 82 -14.80 -1.08 7.43
N GLU A 83 -14.77 -2.27 8.02
CA GLU A 83 -15.96 -2.96 8.52
C GLU A 83 -16.66 -2.17 9.63
N LYS A 84 -15.93 -1.52 10.53
CA LYS A 84 -16.53 -0.62 11.53
C LYS A 84 -17.20 0.59 10.87
N VAL A 85 -16.57 1.18 9.85
CA VAL A 85 -17.16 2.29 9.09
C VAL A 85 -18.39 1.84 8.30
N ILE A 86 -18.36 0.66 7.69
CA ILE A 86 -19.49 0.08 6.95
C ILE A 86 -20.62 -0.30 7.92
N LYS A 87 -20.33 -0.98 9.03
CA LYS A 87 -21.33 -1.29 10.08
C LYS A 87 -21.93 -0.02 10.66
N LYS A 88 -21.13 1.01 10.92
CA LYS A 88 -21.62 2.30 11.38
C LYS A 88 -22.54 2.95 10.35
N LYS A 89 -22.16 3.00 9.07
CA LYS A 89 -23.03 3.51 7.99
C LYS A 89 -24.29 2.69 7.76
N LEU A 90 -24.27 1.37 8.01
CA LEU A 90 -25.44 0.50 7.92
C LEU A 90 -26.35 0.64 9.15
N LEU A 91 -25.79 0.88 10.34
CA LEU A 91 -26.53 1.17 11.59
C LEU A 91 -27.13 2.58 11.58
N ASP A 92 -26.40 3.56 11.05
CA ASP A 92 -26.84 4.95 10.89
C ASP A 92 -27.87 5.11 9.74
N GLY A 93 -28.16 4.01 9.01
CA GLY A 93 -29.09 3.96 7.89
C GLY A 93 -28.50 4.54 6.61
N VAL A 94 -28.85 3.95 5.47
CA VAL A 94 -28.67 4.62 4.18
C VAL A 94 -29.58 5.84 4.19
N PRO A 95 -29.11 7.07 3.92
CA PRO A 95 -30.00 8.21 3.72
C PRO A 95 -30.92 7.83 2.56
N THR A 96 -32.19 7.52 2.86
CA THR A 96 -33.20 7.41 1.82
C THR A 96 -33.37 8.80 1.24
N GLU A 97 -33.27 8.91 -0.09
CA GLU A 97 -33.51 10.13 -0.85
C GLU A 97 -34.80 10.80 -0.34
N GLY A 98 -34.66 11.87 0.43
CA GLY A 98 -35.78 12.51 1.11
C GLY A 98 -35.45 13.36 2.34
N SER A 99 -34.25 13.27 2.91
CA SER A 99 -33.87 14.05 4.11
C SER A 99 -32.65 14.96 3.89
N VAL A 100 -32.62 15.66 2.76
CA VAL A 100 -31.79 16.88 2.64
C VAL A 100 -32.75 18.07 2.69
N SER A 101 -33.04 18.56 3.89
CA SER A 101 -33.48 19.95 4.03
C SER A 101 -32.26 20.82 3.79
N ILE A 102 -32.21 21.44 2.61
CA ILE A 102 -31.29 22.54 2.35
C ILE A 102 -31.72 23.65 3.30
N THR A 103 -31.05 23.79 4.44
CA THR A 103 -31.06 25.06 5.16
C THR A 103 -30.35 26.06 4.27
N GLU A 104 -31.10 27.11 3.91
CA GLU A 104 -30.63 28.29 3.22
C GLU A 104 -29.33 28.76 3.87
N ILE A 105 -28.30 28.94 3.03
CA ILE A 105 -27.07 29.61 3.42
C ILE A 105 -27.47 31.08 3.55
N GLU A 106 -27.53 31.60 4.77
CA GLU A 106 -27.66 33.04 4.98
C GLU A 106 -26.39 33.69 4.40
N ASP A 107 -26.58 34.51 3.38
CA ASP A 107 -25.57 35.45 2.88
C ASP A 107 -25.29 36.46 3.99
N ASP A 108 -24.21 36.25 4.74
CA ASP A 108 -23.64 37.28 5.61
C ASP A 108 -22.83 38.27 4.75
N ASP A 109 -23.48 39.36 4.35
CA ASP A 109 -22.86 40.61 3.92
C ASP A 109 -22.07 41.23 5.09
N VAL A 110 -20.73 41.22 5.03
CA VAL A 110 -19.84 42.29 5.57
C VAL A 110 -18.59 42.46 4.71
#